data_AF-M1ASY2-F1
#
_entry.id   AF-M1ASY2-F1
#
_cell.length_a   1.000
_cell.length_b   1.000
_cell.length_c   1.000
_cell.angle_alpha   90.00
_cell.angle_beta   90.00
_cell.angle_gamma   90.00
#
_symmetry.space_group_name_H-M   'P 1'
#
loop_
_entity.id
_entity.type
_entity.pdbx_description
1 polymer ?
#
loop_
_entity_poly.entity_id
_entity_poly.type
_entity_poly.pdbx_seq_one_letter_code
_entity_poly.pdbx_strand_id
1 'polypeptide(L)'
;MTNAALVTIARNRPNMIRFRLCIIEPRTPDYLTLGSFDAGFGAIVENCKELRRLSLAGLLTDRVFEYIGAHAKKLEMLSIAFAGDSDLGLHHVLSGCDNLRKLEIRDCPFGDKALLANAAKLETMRSLWMSSCSVSFEACKMLAQKMPRLNVEVIDERGPPDTRPESCPVEKLYIYRTVAGRRFDTPGYVWTMDEDAAVRLT
;
A
#
# COMPACT_ATOMS: atom_id res chain seq x y z
N MET A 1 17.77 -14.19 9.18
CA MET A 1 16.59 -14.84 8.55
C MET A 1 16.97 -15.26 7.13
N THR A 2 16.47 -16.37 6.60
CA THR A 2 16.72 -16.82 5.21
C THR A 2 15.42 -17.19 4.50
N ASN A 3 15.45 -17.25 3.16
CA ASN A 3 14.38 -17.82 2.35
C ASN A 3 14.13 -19.28 2.73
N ALA A 4 15.18 -20.07 2.98
CA ALA A 4 15.04 -21.46 3.41
C ALA A 4 14.25 -21.59 4.72
N ALA A 5 14.47 -20.67 5.67
CA ALA A 5 13.70 -20.61 6.91
C ALA A 5 12.23 -20.25 6.65
N LEU A 6 11.94 -19.24 5.82
CA LEU A 6 10.56 -18.86 5.44
C LEU A 6 9.82 -20.01 4.74
N VAL A 7 10.47 -20.69 3.80
CA VAL A 7 9.92 -21.86 3.11
C VAL A 7 9.60 -22.99 4.09
N THR A 8 10.51 -23.26 5.03
CA THR A 8 10.31 -24.29 6.06
C THR A 8 9.13 -23.94 6.97
N ILE A 9 9.00 -22.68 7.39
CA ILE A 9 7.86 -22.19 8.17
C ILE A 9 6.56 -22.40 7.40
N ALA A 10 6.52 -21.99 6.13
CA ALA A 10 5.35 -22.09 5.27
C ALA A 10 4.86 -23.54 5.12
N ARG A 11 5.79 -24.47 4.87
CA ARG A 11 5.50 -25.91 4.73
C ARG A 11 5.00 -26.54 6.04
N ASN A 12 5.61 -26.16 7.17
CA ASN A 12 5.25 -26.73 8.46
C ASN A 12 3.95 -26.16 9.03
N ARG A 13 3.54 -24.95 8.62
CA ARG A 13 2.40 -24.22 9.18
C ARG A 13 1.44 -23.70 8.09
N PRO A 14 0.82 -24.59 7.28
CA PRO A 14 -0.13 -24.18 6.24
C PRO A 14 -1.42 -23.56 6.79
N ASN A 15 -1.73 -23.79 8.07
CA ASN A 15 -2.87 -23.21 8.77
C ASN A 15 -2.59 -21.81 9.35
N MET A 16 -1.47 -21.17 8.98
CA MET A 16 -1.10 -19.86 9.50
C MET A 16 -2.06 -18.77 9.02
N ILE A 17 -2.62 -18.02 9.98
CA ILE A 17 -3.60 -16.96 9.73
C ILE A 17 -2.95 -15.57 9.74
N ARG A 18 -1.89 -15.37 10.52
CA ARG A 18 -1.21 -14.08 10.67
C ARG A 18 0.29 -14.30 10.70
N PHE A 19 1.01 -13.66 9.80
CA PHE A 19 2.46 -13.71 9.75
C PHE A 19 3.01 -12.29 9.67
N ARG A 20 3.82 -11.91 10.65
CA ARG A 20 4.43 -10.59 10.71
C ARG A 20 5.91 -10.77 10.99
N LEU A 21 6.74 -10.43 10.03
CA LEU A 21 8.18 -10.45 10.19
C LEU A 21 8.69 -9.01 10.16
N CYS A 22 9.65 -8.71 11.03
CA CYS A 22 10.38 -7.45 11.02
C CYS A 22 11.88 -7.80 11.08
N ILE A 23 12.60 -7.46 10.02
CA ILE A 23 14.06 -7.44 10.00
C ILE A 23 14.44 -5.99 10.26
N ILE A 24 15.23 -5.76 11.31
CA ILE A 24 15.48 -4.42 11.86
C ILE A 24 16.09 -3.48 10.82
N GLU A 25 17.09 -3.97 10.10
CA GLU A 25 17.78 -3.18 9.08
C GLU A 25 16.99 -3.23 7.74
N PRO A 26 16.57 -2.08 7.19
CA PRO A 26 15.84 -2.01 5.93
C PRO A 26 16.58 -2.69 4.78
N ARG A 27 15.84 -3.33 3.87
CA ARG A 27 16.41 -3.96 2.66
C ARG A 27 17.53 -4.98 2.93
N THR A 28 17.58 -5.55 4.13
CA THR A 28 18.51 -6.64 4.45
C THR A 28 18.20 -7.85 3.56
N PRO A 29 19.16 -8.37 2.78
CA PRO A 29 18.96 -9.57 1.97
C PRO A 29 18.97 -10.84 2.84
N ASP A 30 18.68 -11.97 2.22
CA ASP A 30 18.99 -13.28 2.80
C ASP A 30 20.49 -13.35 3.13
N TYR A 31 20.85 -13.55 4.40
CA TYR A 31 22.25 -13.46 4.81
C TYR A 31 23.15 -14.58 4.26
N LEU A 32 22.57 -15.68 3.76
CA LEU A 32 23.33 -16.78 3.16
C LEU A 32 23.48 -16.61 1.66
N THR A 33 22.39 -16.25 0.96
CA THR A 33 22.38 -16.18 -0.50
C THR A 33 22.59 -14.77 -1.05
N LEU A 34 22.48 -13.76 -0.19
CA LEU A 34 22.47 -12.34 -0.52
C LEU A 34 21.33 -11.93 -1.47
N GLY A 35 20.35 -12.82 -1.68
CA GLY A 35 19.18 -12.58 -2.53
C GLY A 35 18.02 -11.89 -1.80
N SER A 36 17.00 -11.50 -2.56
CA SER A 36 15.73 -11.01 -2.02
C SER A 36 14.96 -12.10 -1.27
N PHE A 37 14.02 -11.69 -0.42
CA PHE A 37 13.11 -12.60 0.30
C PHE A 37 11.85 -12.98 -0.51
N ASP A 38 11.83 -12.69 -1.81
CA ASP A 38 10.63 -12.87 -2.66
C ASP A 38 10.16 -14.32 -2.67
N ALA A 39 11.10 -15.28 -2.79
CA ALA A 39 10.77 -16.71 -2.80
C ALA A 39 10.26 -17.19 -1.43
N GLY A 40 10.83 -16.68 -0.34
CA GLY A 40 10.44 -17.02 1.02
C GLY A 40 9.03 -16.53 1.36
N PHE A 41 8.74 -15.26 1.10
CA PHE A 41 7.38 -14.74 1.27
C PHE A 41 6.40 -15.31 0.24
N GLY A 42 6.85 -15.59 -0.98
CA GLY A 42 6.09 -16.33 -1.99
C GLY A 42 5.62 -17.68 -1.45
N ALA A 43 6.52 -18.47 -0.86
CA ALA A 43 6.16 -19.74 -0.24
C ALA A 43 5.14 -19.56 0.91
N ILE A 44 5.25 -18.51 1.71
CA ILE A 44 4.30 -18.20 2.79
C ILE A 44 2.89 -18.01 2.21
N VAL A 45 2.71 -17.14 1.21
CA VAL A 45 1.39 -16.88 0.62
C VAL A 45 0.89 -18.05 -0.23
N GLU A 46 1.79 -18.84 -0.81
CA GLU A 46 1.44 -20.02 -1.59
C GLU A 46 0.95 -21.17 -0.69
N ASN A 47 1.57 -21.42 0.47
CA ASN A 47 1.21 -22.56 1.31
C ASN A 47 0.16 -22.20 2.38
N CYS A 48 0.13 -20.95 2.86
CA CYS A 48 -0.74 -20.53 3.95
C CYS A 48 -2.04 -19.93 3.40
N LYS A 49 -2.94 -20.77 2.87
CA LYS A 49 -4.16 -20.29 2.18
C LYS A 49 -5.15 -19.55 3.07
N GLU A 50 -5.09 -19.74 4.39
CA GLU A 50 -5.90 -19.02 5.38
C GLU A 50 -5.26 -17.72 5.90
N LEU A 51 -4.16 -17.26 5.30
CA LEU A 51 -3.45 -16.06 5.72
C LEU A 51 -4.31 -14.80 5.51
N ARG A 52 -4.55 -14.08 6.61
CA ARG A 52 -5.37 -12.85 6.66
C ARG A 52 -4.56 -11.60 6.99
N ARG A 53 -3.39 -11.74 7.61
CA ARG A 53 -2.51 -10.60 7.91
C ARG A 53 -1.06 -10.91 7.60
N LEU A 54 -0.42 -10.02 6.83
CA LEU A 54 0.97 -10.11 6.43
C LEU A 54 1.70 -8.80 6.69
N SER A 55 2.90 -8.87 7.26
CA SER A 55 3.86 -7.75 7.29
C SER A 55 5.17 -8.22 6.68
N LEU A 56 5.64 -7.49 5.67
CA LEU A 56 6.84 -7.79 4.90
C LEU A 56 8.08 -7.13 5.52
N ALA A 57 9.25 -7.73 5.30
CA ALA A 57 10.54 -7.18 5.71
C ALA A 57 11.71 -7.75 4.89
N GLY A 58 12.84 -7.07 4.89
CA GLY A 58 14.05 -7.45 4.14
C GLY A 58 14.07 -6.88 2.72
N LEU A 59 15.04 -7.31 1.91
CA LEU A 59 15.15 -6.95 0.50
C LEU A 59 14.05 -7.65 -0.30
N LEU A 60 13.21 -6.86 -0.98
CA LEU A 60 12.03 -7.34 -1.71
C LEU A 60 11.88 -6.57 -3.02
N THR A 61 11.61 -7.31 -4.10
CA THR A 61 11.39 -6.77 -5.45
C THR A 61 9.90 -6.78 -5.81
N ASP A 62 9.53 -6.29 -6.98
CA ASP A 62 8.15 -6.38 -7.49
C ASP A 62 7.61 -7.83 -7.52
N ARG A 63 8.50 -8.83 -7.63
CA ARG A 63 8.15 -10.25 -7.68
C ARG A 63 7.45 -10.77 -6.44
N VAL A 64 7.75 -10.26 -5.25
CA VAL A 64 7.01 -10.68 -4.04
C VAL A 64 5.54 -10.30 -4.12
N PHE A 65 5.25 -9.14 -4.72
CA PHE A 65 3.90 -8.63 -4.84
C PHE A 65 3.11 -9.37 -5.93
N GLU A 66 3.78 -9.82 -6.99
CA GLU A 66 3.21 -10.78 -7.95
C GLU A 66 2.72 -12.05 -7.23
N TYR A 67 3.56 -12.68 -6.40
CA TYR A 67 3.15 -13.86 -5.62
C TYR A 67 2.00 -13.56 -4.65
N ILE A 68 2.03 -12.40 -3.99
CA ILE A 68 0.95 -11.97 -3.09
C ILE A 68 -0.36 -11.82 -3.86
N GLY A 69 -0.35 -11.12 -4.99
CA GLY A 69 -1.53 -10.95 -5.84
C GLY A 69 -2.06 -12.28 -6.40
N ALA A 70 -1.16 -13.21 -6.74
CA ALA A 70 -1.52 -14.52 -7.27
C ALA A 70 -2.11 -15.46 -6.20
N HIS A 71 -1.61 -15.44 -4.96
CA HIS A 71 -1.90 -16.50 -3.98
C HIS A 71 -2.60 -16.04 -2.70
N ALA A 72 -2.43 -14.79 -2.26
CA ALA A 72 -2.91 -14.31 -0.97
C ALA A 72 -4.40 -13.90 -0.99
N LYS A 73 -5.27 -14.76 -1.52
CA LYS A 73 -6.68 -14.43 -1.81
C LYS A 73 -7.53 -14.12 -0.57
N LYS A 74 -7.14 -14.63 0.61
CA LYS A 74 -7.80 -14.36 1.90
C LYS A 74 -7.13 -13.23 2.70
N LEU A 75 -6.13 -12.56 2.14
CA LEU A 75 -5.39 -11.51 2.84
C LEU A 75 -6.29 -10.29 3.06
N GLU A 76 -6.47 -9.91 4.32
CA GLU A 76 -7.30 -8.78 4.74
C GLU A 76 -6.45 -7.54 5.09
N MET A 77 -5.23 -7.75 5.57
CA MET A 77 -4.33 -6.66 5.99
C MET A 77 -2.89 -6.93 5.55
N LEU A 78 -2.32 -5.96 4.82
CA LEU A 78 -0.93 -5.99 4.37
C LEU A 78 -0.20 -4.72 4.82
N SER A 79 0.97 -4.89 5.44
CA SER A 79 1.88 -3.81 5.79
C SER A 79 3.20 -3.96 5.03
N ILE A 80 3.64 -2.90 4.35
CA ILE A 80 4.81 -2.85 3.47
C ILE A 80 5.71 -1.69 3.89
N ALA A 81 7.02 -1.94 4.01
CA ALA A 81 8.02 -0.92 4.24
C ALA A 81 9.28 -1.22 3.43
N PHE A 82 9.85 -0.20 2.78
CA PHE A 82 11.15 -0.29 2.08
C PHE A 82 11.25 -1.42 1.02
N ALA A 83 10.17 -1.66 0.27
CA ALA A 83 10.07 -2.80 -0.64
C ALA A 83 9.53 -2.42 -2.03
N GLY A 84 9.83 -3.24 -3.03
CA GLY A 84 9.39 -3.06 -4.40
C GLY A 84 10.32 -2.16 -5.21
N ASP A 85 10.10 -2.20 -6.52
CA ASP A 85 10.91 -1.52 -7.53
C ASP A 85 10.08 -0.50 -8.31
N SER A 86 8.78 -0.78 -8.51
CA SER A 86 7.91 0.06 -9.32
C SER A 86 6.42 -0.05 -8.95
N ASP A 87 5.59 0.74 -9.63
CA ASP A 87 4.13 0.66 -9.54
C ASP A 87 3.55 -0.74 -9.85
N LEU A 88 4.27 -1.60 -10.58
CA LEU A 88 3.81 -2.97 -10.83
C LEU A 88 3.60 -3.75 -9.53
N GLY A 89 4.47 -3.55 -8.53
CA GLY A 89 4.32 -4.18 -7.23
C GLY A 89 2.98 -3.82 -6.57
N LEU A 90 2.65 -2.54 -6.48
CA LEU A 90 1.35 -2.10 -5.93
C LEU A 90 0.17 -2.57 -6.79
N HIS A 91 0.32 -2.56 -8.12
CA HIS A 91 -0.71 -3.05 -9.03
C HIS A 91 -1.08 -4.51 -8.74
N HIS A 92 -0.10 -5.41 -8.61
CA HIS A 92 -0.37 -6.83 -8.30
C HIS A 92 -1.15 -7.03 -7.00
N VAL A 93 -0.86 -6.23 -5.97
CA VAL A 93 -1.59 -6.28 -4.69
C VAL A 93 -3.04 -5.85 -4.89
N LEU A 94 -3.27 -4.68 -5.50
CA LEU A 94 -4.61 -4.11 -5.64
C LEU A 94 -5.49 -4.91 -6.60
N SER A 95 -4.91 -5.46 -7.68
CA SER A 95 -5.65 -6.27 -8.66
C SER A 95 -5.87 -7.72 -8.21
N GLY A 96 -4.93 -8.28 -7.43
CA GLY A 96 -4.94 -9.71 -7.08
C GLY A 96 -5.47 -10.07 -5.69
N CYS A 97 -5.46 -9.16 -4.71
CA CYS A 97 -5.88 -9.47 -3.35
C CYS A 97 -7.39 -9.25 -3.14
N ASP A 98 -8.18 -10.30 -3.35
CA ASP A 98 -9.65 -10.24 -3.36
C ASP A 98 -10.24 -9.67 -2.06
N ASN A 99 -9.75 -10.13 -0.90
CA ASN A 99 -10.29 -9.79 0.42
C ASN A 99 -9.59 -8.65 1.14
N LEU A 100 -8.71 -7.90 0.46
CA LEU A 100 -7.93 -6.84 1.09
C LEU A 100 -8.85 -5.76 1.68
N ARG A 101 -8.61 -5.40 2.95
CA ARG A 101 -9.36 -4.37 3.68
C ARG A 101 -8.48 -3.22 4.13
N LYS A 102 -7.22 -3.49 4.48
CA LYS A 102 -6.26 -2.48 4.92
C LYS A 102 -4.92 -2.69 4.22
N LEU A 103 -4.41 -1.64 3.61
CA LEU A 103 -3.07 -1.61 3.04
C LEU A 103 -2.31 -0.42 3.62
N GLU A 104 -1.16 -0.70 4.22
CA GLU A 104 -0.30 0.31 4.86
C GLU A 104 1.07 0.23 4.22
N ILE A 105 1.51 1.31 3.60
CA ILE A 105 2.74 1.38 2.81
C ILE A 105 3.58 2.55 3.28
N ARG A 106 4.88 2.33 3.46
CA ARG A 106 5.85 3.41 3.67
C ARG A 106 7.15 3.18 2.91
N ASP A 107 7.76 4.27 2.47
CA ASP A 107 9.12 4.25 1.90
C ASP A 107 9.27 3.27 0.70
N CYS A 108 8.25 3.21 -0.17
CA CYS A 108 8.20 2.33 -1.34
C CYS A 108 8.11 3.15 -2.64
N PRO A 109 8.66 2.68 -3.77
CA PRO A 109 8.61 3.38 -5.06
C PRO A 109 7.25 3.19 -5.76
N PHE A 110 6.16 3.32 -5.01
CA PHE A 110 4.79 3.22 -5.52
C PHE A 110 4.19 4.62 -5.64
N GLY A 111 3.48 4.89 -6.73
CA GLY A 111 2.97 6.19 -7.09
C GLY A 111 1.67 6.11 -7.89
N ASP A 112 1.55 7.02 -8.84
CA ASP A 112 0.28 7.40 -9.44
C ASP A 112 -0.37 6.28 -10.27
N LYS A 113 0.44 5.53 -11.04
CA LYS A 113 -0.10 4.63 -12.06
C LYS A 113 -0.89 3.49 -11.44
N ALA A 114 -0.34 2.85 -10.43
CA ALA A 114 -0.99 1.74 -9.75
C ALA A 114 -2.24 2.18 -8.97
N LEU A 115 -2.15 3.35 -8.33
CA LEU A 115 -3.25 3.93 -7.56
C LEU A 115 -4.45 4.25 -8.47
N LEU A 116 -4.23 4.99 -9.55
CA LEU A 116 -5.29 5.42 -10.47
C LEU A 116 -5.86 4.27 -11.31
N ALA A 117 -5.02 3.31 -11.71
CA ALA A 117 -5.47 2.12 -12.45
C ALA A 117 -6.39 1.22 -11.63
N ASN A 118 -6.22 1.19 -10.31
CA ASN A 118 -6.99 0.34 -9.40
C ASN A 118 -7.97 1.12 -8.50
N ALA A 119 -8.35 2.34 -8.87
CA ALA A 119 -9.17 3.22 -8.04
C ALA A 119 -10.45 2.56 -7.47
N ALA A 120 -11.15 1.76 -8.29
CA ALA A 120 -12.36 1.05 -7.87
C ALA A 120 -12.12 0.05 -6.71
N LYS A 121 -10.91 -0.52 -6.60
CA LYS A 121 -10.55 -1.42 -5.50
C LYS A 121 -10.65 -0.73 -4.14
N LEU A 122 -10.34 0.57 -4.09
CA LEU A 122 -10.30 1.36 -2.86
C LEU A 122 -11.67 1.48 -2.20
N GLU A 123 -12.77 1.40 -2.96
CA GLU A 123 -14.15 1.37 -2.42
C GLU A 123 -14.51 0.02 -1.76
N THR A 124 -13.77 -1.05 -2.08
CA THR A 124 -13.96 -2.36 -1.42
C THR A 124 -13.19 -2.45 -0.10
N MET A 125 -12.16 -1.62 0.05
CA MET A 125 -11.27 -1.59 1.19
C MET A 125 -11.80 -0.68 2.29
N ARG A 126 -11.34 -0.91 3.53
CA ARG A 126 -11.55 0.05 4.61
C ARG A 126 -10.68 1.29 4.40
N SER A 127 -9.39 1.09 4.13
CA SER A 127 -8.45 2.19 3.97
C SER A 127 -7.14 1.77 3.29
N LEU A 128 -6.50 2.76 2.67
CA LEU A 128 -5.13 2.74 2.17
C LEU A 128 -4.34 3.86 2.86
N TRP A 129 -3.17 3.53 3.38
CA TRP A 129 -2.18 4.48 3.87
C TRP A 129 -0.91 4.38 3.03
N MET A 130 -0.40 5.52 2.56
CA MET A 130 0.89 5.62 1.88
C MET A 130 1.66 6.81 2.44
N SER A 131 2.90 6.62 2.87
CA SER A 131 3.78 7.70 3.34
C SER A 131 5.19 7.56 2.76
N SER A 132 5.85 8.67 2.44
CA SER A 132 7.17 8.64 1.78
C SER A 132 7.17 7.75 0.53
N CYS A 133 6.09 7.83 -0.25
CA CYS A 133 5.92 7.14 -1.52
C CYS A 133 5.96 8.17 -2.68
N SER A 134 5.77 7.72 -3.91
CA SER A 134 5.87 8.56 -5.11
C SER A 134 4.50 9.03 -5.62
N VAL A 135 3.50 9.14 -4.75
CA VAL A 135 2.16 9.61 -5.14
C VAL A 135 2.15 11.13 -5.23
N SER A 136 1.84 11.66 -6.41
CA SER A 136 1.79 13.10 -6.69
C SER A 136 0.52 13.74 -6.14
N PHE A 137 0.57 15.06 -5.95
CA PHE A 137 -0.61 15.85 -5.59
C PHE A 137 -1.66 15.82 -6.71
N GLU A 138 -1.23 15.83 -7.98
CA GLU A 138 -2.09 15.67 -9.15
C GLU A 138 -2.93 14.39 -9.08
N ALA A 139 -2.29 13.25 -8.82
CA ALA A 139 -2.97 11.97 -8.71
C ALA A 139 -3.97 11.92 -7.55
N CYS A 140 -3.67 12.61 -6.44
CA CYS A 140 -4.61 12.74 -5.32
C CYS A 140 -5.91 13.46 -5.76
N LYS A 141 -5.78 14.58 -6.50
CA LYS A 141 -6.94 15.31 -7.05
C LYS A 141 -7.71 14.48 -8.06
N MET A 142 -7.02 13.85 -9.01
CA MET A 142 -7.64 12.98 -10.02
C MET A 142 -8.40 11.81 -9.39
N LEU A 143 -7.84 11.20 -8.35
CA LEU A 143 -8.50 10.11 -7.65
C LEU A 143 -9.78 10.57 -6.97
N ALA A 144 -9.76 11.73 -6.29
CA ALA A 144 -10.93 12.28 -5.62
C ALA A 144 -12.05 12.64 -6.61
N GLN A 145 -11.71 13.28 -7.73
CA GLN A 145 -12.66 13.57 -8.83
C GLN A 145 -13.28 12.28 -9.39
N LYS A 146 -12.49 11.22 -9.53
CA LYS A 146 -12.97 9.94 -10.06
C LYS A 146 -13.82 9.15 -9.05
N MET A 147 -13.58 9.33 -7.75
CA MET A 147 -14.10 8.47 -6.69
C MET A 147 -14.74 9.29 -5.54
N PRO A 148 -15.94 9.87 -5.72
CA PRO A 148 -16.55 10.79 -4.76
C PRO A 148 -16.98 10.16 -3.43
N ARG A 149 -16.96 8.82 -3.33
CA ARG A 149 -17.24 8.07 -2.09
C ARG A 149 -16.00 7.79 -1.25
N LEU A 150 -14.84 8.27 -1.68
CA LEU A 150 -13.58 8.17 -0.96
C LEU A 150 -13.21 9.54 -0.40
N ASN A 151 -12.87 9.58 0.89
CA ASN A 151 -12.08 10.69 1.40
C ASN A 151 -10.62 10.41 1.03
N VAL A 152 -10.04 11.29 0.21
CA VAL A 152 -8.63 11.28 -0.18
C VAL A 152 -7.95 12.39 0.61
N GLU A 153 -7.32 12.05 1.73
CA GLU A 153 -6.68 13.01 2.62
C GLU A 153 -5.17 13.07 2.37
N VAL A 154 -4.71 14.23 1.94
CA VAL A 154 -3.29 14.59 1.90
C VAL A 154 -2.90 15.12 3.27
N ILE A 155 -1.87 14.55 3.89
CA ILE A 155 -1.34 14.95 5.19
C ILE A 155 0.12 15.38 4.95
N ASP A 156 0.39 16.68 5.04
CA ASP A 156 1.67 17.26 4.63
C ASP A 156 2.05 18.44 5.53
N GLU A 157 3.16 18.34 6.24
CA GLU A 157 3.58 19.37 7.20
C GLU A 157 4.36 20.52 6.54
N ARG A 158 4.65 20.43 5.24
CA ARG A 158 5.44 21.41 4.49
C ARG A 158 4.62 22.63 4.03
N GLY A 159 3.34 22.69 4.38
CA GLY A 159 2.40 23.75 3.98
C GLY A 159 1.41 23.31 2.89
N PRO A 160 0.58 24.23 2.38
CA PRO A 160 -0.49 23.92 1.43
C PRO A 160 0.05 23.23 0.16
N PRO A 161 -0.47 22.05 -0.24
CA PRO A 161 0.09 21.27 -1.33
C PRO A 161 0.10 21.96 -2.70
N ASP A 162 -0.83 22.89 -2.93
CA ASP A 162 -0.99 23.73 -4.12
C ASP A 162 0.12 24.80 -4.29
N THR A 163 0.93 25.04 -3.25
CA THR A 163 2.12 25.90 -3.35
C THR A 163 3.30 25.25 -4.09
N ARG A 164 3.20 23.96 -4.43
CA ARG A 164 4.24 23.18 -5.10
C ARG A 164 3.74 22.67 -6.45
N PRO A 165 4.63 22.30 -7.38
CA PRO A 165 4.22 21.64 -8.62
C PRO A 165 3.34 20.42 -8.34
N GLU A 166 2.29 20.20 -9.14
CA GLU A 166 1.33 19.11 -8.89
C GLU A 166 1.96 17.72 -8.99
N SER A 167 3.06 17.60 -9.74
CA SER A 167 3.89 16.40 -9.84
C SER A 167 4.70 16.10 -8.57
N CYS A 168 4.76 17.02 -7.60
CA CYS A 168 5.49 16.83 -6.36
C CYS A 168 4.81 15.74 -5.50
N PRO A 169 5.58 14.76 -4.99
CA PRO A 169 5.03 13.75 -4.09
C PRO A 169 4.51 14.36 -2.79
N VAL A 170 3.32 13.93 -2.36
CA VAL A 170 2.78 14.27 -1.05
C VAL A 170 3.51 13.50 0.05
N GLU A 171 3.58 14.08 1.25
CA GLU A 171 4.31 13.44 2.35
C GLU A 171 3.60 12.16 2.82
N LYS A 172 2.29 12.27 3.08
CA LYS A 172 1.43 11.14 3.44
C LYS A 172 0.08 11.29 2.76
N LEU A 173 -0.49 10.15 2.40
CA LEU A 173 -1.79 10.01 1.77
C LEU A 173 -2.59 8.97 2.56
N TYR A 174 -3.78 9.36 3.00
CA TYR A 174 -4.73 8.48 3.64
C TYR A 174 -6.04 8.47 2.87
N ILE A 175 -6.41 7.30 2.35
CA ILE A 175 -7.64 7.10 1.58
C ILE A 175 -8.54 6.15 2.35
N TYR A 176 -9.81 6.50 2.50
CA TYR A 176 -10.80 5.62 3.09
C TYR A 176 -12.18 5.86 2.48
N ARG A 177 -12.94 4.78 2.30
CA ARG A 177 -14.33 4.88 1.85
C ARG A 177 -15.20 5.40 2.98
N THR A 178 -16.20 6.21 2.64
CA THR A 178 -17.12 6.80 3.60
C THR A 178 -18.51 6.96 3.00
N VAL A 179 -19.53 6.88 3.86
CA VAL A 179 -20.90 7.30 3.54
C VAL A 179 -21.27 8.63 4.20
N ALA A 180 -20.40 9.14 5.08
CA ALA A 180 -20.58 10.41 5.78
C ALA A 180 -20.01 11.60 5.00
N GLY A 181 -19.26 11.35 3.92
CA GLY A 181 -18.50 12.37 3.21
C GLY A 181 -17.30 12.87 4.03
N ARG A 182 -16.90 14.12 3.79
CA ARG A 182 -15.76 14.79 4.42
C ARG A 182 -15.97 14.96 5.93
N ARG A 183 -14.88 14.79 6.70
CA ARG A 183 -14.85 15.09 8.14
C ARG A 183 -14.66 16.59 8.43
N PHE A 184 -15.18 17.06 9.55
CA PHE A 184 -15.19 18.49 9.93
C PHE A 184 -14.04 18.92 10.85
N ASP A 185 -13.20 17.97 11.28
CA ASP A 185 -12.14 18.14 12.27
C ASP A 185 -10.74 18.05 11.64
N THR A 186 -10.60 18.39 10.36
CA THR A 186 -9.31 18.39 9.65
C THR A 186 -8.38 19.46 10.24
N PRO A 187 -7.21 19.10 10.81
CA PRO A 187 -6.23 20.09 11.23
C PRO A 187 -5.58 20.78 10.02
N GLY A 188 -4.87 21.89 10.25
CA GLY A 188 -4.35 22.76 9.18
C GLY A 188 -3.30 22.15 8.23
N TYR A 189 -2.79 20.95 8.55
CA TYR A 189 -1.85 20.18 7.72
C TYR A 189 -2.52 18.98 7.02
N VAL A 190 -3.86 18.93 7.01
CA VAL A 190 -4.64 17.90 6.32
C VAL A 190 -5.63 18.53 5.33
N TRP A 191 -5.54 18.09 4.08
CA TRP A 191 -6.41 18.52 3.00
C TRP A 191 -7.17 17.32 2.44
N THR A 192 -8.49 17.30 2.60
CA THR A 192 -9.35 16.36 1.88
C THR A 192 -9.52 16.87 0.46
N MET A 193 -9.10 16.08 -0.52
CA MET A 193 -9.29 16.37 -1.94
C MET A 193 -10.79 16.24 -2.27
N ASP A 194 -11.32 17.19 -3.03
CA ASP A 194 -12.75 17.28 -3.36
C ASP A 194 -12.92 17.84 -4.79
N GLU A 195 -14.08 17.63 -5.39
CA GLU A 195 -14.45 18.24 -6.68
C GLU A 195 -14.56 19.77 -6.58
N ASP A 196 -14.94 20.28 -5.40
CA ASP A 196 -15.38 21.69 -5.21
C ASP A 196 -14.27 22.67 -4.76
N ALA A 197 -13.05 22.53 -5.27
CA ALA A 197 -12.11 23.65 -5.23
C ALA A 197 -12.56 24.81 -6.14
N ALA A 198 -13.42 24.55 -7.13
CA ALA A 198 -13.88 25.54 -8.11
C ALA A 198 -15.12 26.36 -7.68
N VAL A 199 -15.90 25.94 -6.69
CA VAL A 199 -17.16 26.62 -6.29
C VAL A 199 -16.94 27.64 -5.15
N ARG A 200 -15.72 27.77 -4.62
CA ARG A 200 -15.43 28.70 -3.51
C ARG A 200 -15.11 30.15 -3.95
N LEU A 201 -15.37 30.52 -5.19
CA LEU A 201 -15.03 31.84 -5.76
C LEU A 201 -16.18 32.54 -6.54
N THR A 202 -17.43 32.14 -6.34
CA THR A 202 -18.62 32.86 -6.84
C THR A 202 -19.54 33.20 -5.69
#